data_AF-A0A962FKU2-F1
#
_entry.id   AF-A0A962FKU2-F1
#
_cell.length_a   1.000
_cell.length_b   1.000
_cell.length_c   1.000
_cell.angle_alpha   90.00
_cell.angle_beta   90.00
_cell.angle_gamma   90.00
#
_symmetry.space_group_name_H-M   'P 1'
#
loop_
_entity.id
_entity.type
_entity.pdbx_description
1 polymer ?
#
loop_
_entity_poly.entity_id
_entity_poly.type
_entity_poly.pdbx_seq_one_letter_code
_entity_poly.pdbx_strand_id
1 'polypeptide(L)' 'AVDWMRKDLSICLDEARRNGAHLPVAALVDQFYSEVQRMGGNRWDTSSLIARLNNAGKDKA' A
#
# COMPACT_ATOMS: atom_id res chain seq x y z
N ALA A 1 8.38 -6.08 5.56
CA ALA A 1 7.25 -5.53 6.35
C ALA A 1 6.01 -5.30 5.50
N VAL A 2 6.15 -4.88 4.23
CA VAL A 2 5.03 -4.61 3.31
C VAL A 2 3.98 -5.74 3.25
N ASP A 3 4.38 -7.01 3.12
CA ASP A 3 3.42 -8.14 3.08
C ASP A 3 2.52 -8.20 4.32
N TRP A 4 3.10 -7.94 5.50
CA TRP A 4 2.36 -7.94 6.77
C TRP A 4 1.43 -6.74 6.86
N MET A 5 1.89 -5.54 6.46
CA MET A 5 1.03 -4.35 6.42
C MET A 5 -0.16 -4.52 5.47
N ARG A 6 0.02 -5.18 4.32
CA ARG A 6 -1.09 -5.45 3.40
C ARG A 6 -2.09 -6.45 3.97
N LYS A 7 -1.61 -7.47 4.69
CA LYS A 7 -2.49 -8.37 5.43
C LYS A 7 -3.35 -7.59 6.44
N ASP A 8 -2.73 -6.72 7.22
CA ASP A 8 -3.43 -5.93 8.24
C ASP A 8 -4.43 -4.95 7.61
N LEU A 9 -4.06 -4.28 6.52
CA LEU A 9 -4.95 -3.41 5.76
C LEU A 9 -6.13 -4.17 5.14
N SER A 10 -5.92 -5.39 4.65
CA SER A 10 -7.04 -6.24 4.17
C SER A 10 -8.06 -6.47 5.28
N ILE A 11 -7.60 -6.82 6.48
CA ILE A 11 -8.47 -7.03 7.64
C ILE A 11 -9.23 -5.75 8.00
N CYS A 12 -8.54 -4.61 8.06
CA CYS A 12 -9.17 -3.31 8.35
C CYS A 12 -10.22 -2.91 7.30
N LEU A 13 -9.92 -3.12 6.02
CA LEU A 13 -10.83 -2.79 4.91
C LEU A 13 -12.03 -3.75 4.85
N ASP A 14 -11.83 -5.03 5.18
CA ASP A 14 -12.92 -6.00 5.32
C ASP A 14 -13.87 -5.62 6.46
N GLU A 15 -13.34 -5.20 7.60
CA GLU A 15 -14.17 -4.76 8.72
C GLU A 15 -14.91 -3.45 8.40
N ALA A 16 -14.24 -2.50 7.75
CA ALA A 16 -14.88 -1.27 7.27
C ALA A 16 -16.04 -1.55 6.31
N ARG A 17 -15.93 -2.57 5.45
CA ARG A 17 -17.04 -3.00 4.58
C ARG A 17 -18.22 -3.56 5.39
N ARG A 18 -17.97 -4.25 6.50
CA ARG A 18 -19.01 -4.84 7.35
C ARG A 18 -19.79 -3.80 8.14
N ASN A 19 -19.10 -2.78 8.64
CA ASN A 19 -19.71 -1.74 9.47
C ASN A 19 -20.09 -0.47 8.70
N GLY A 20 -19.78 -0.39 7.41
CA GLY A 20 -20.10 0.75 6.55
C GLY A 20 -19.16 1.94 6.69
N ALA A 21 -18.02 1.80 7.39
CA ALA A 21 -17.03 2.85 7.51
C ALA A 21 -16.34 3.14 6.16
N HIS A 22 -16.19 4.43 5.86
CA HIS A 22 -15.51 4.87 4.64
C HIS A 22 -14.03 5.16 4.94
N LEU A 23 -13.12 4.32 4.43
CA LEU A 23 -11.67 4.43 4.65
C LEU A 23 -10.89 4.68 3.34
N PRO A 24 -11.14 5.79 2.62
CA PRO A 24 -10.54 6.04 1.30
C PRO A 24 -9.02 6.18 1.36
N VAL A 25 -8.48 6.77 2.43
CA VAL A 25 -7.03 6.92 2.62
C VAL A 25 -6.37 5.56 2.88
N ALA A 26 -6.99 4.69 3.67
CA ALA A 26 -6.45 3.34 3.92
C ALA A 26 -6.44 2.50 2.63
N ALA A 27 -7.49 2.60 1.81
CA ALA A 27 -7.55 1.94 0.51
C ALA A 27 -6.46 2.45 -0.44
N LEU A 28 -6.21 3.77 -0.46
CA LEU A 28 -5.13 4.36 -1.24
C LEU A 28 -3.75 3.86 -0.78
N VAL A 29 -3.52 3.76 0.52
CA VAL A 29 -2.27 3.23 1.08
C VAL A 29 -2.09 1.75 0.73
N ASP A 30 -3.15 0.93 0.74
CA ASP A 30 -3.07 -0.47 0.29
C ASP A 30 -2.68 -0.57 -1.19
N GLN A 31 -3.23 0.29 -2.05
CA GLN A 31 -2.83 0.38 -3.46
C GLN A 31 -1.35 0.74 -3.60
N PHE A 32 -0.86 1.68 -2.78
CA PHE A 32 0.55 2.07 -2.80
C PHE A 32 1.47 0.93 -2.37
N TYR A 33 1.08 0.16 -1.35
CA TYR A 33 1.84 -1.03 -0.97
C TYR A 33 1.81 -2.12 -2.06
N SER A 34 0.70 -2.27 -2.79
CA SER A 34 0.63 -3.17 -3.95
C SER A 34 1.66 -2.79 -5.04
N GLU A 35 1.84 -1.50 -5.31
CA GLU A 35 2.88 -1.03 -6.23
C GLU A 35 4.30 -1.33 -5.71
N VAL A 36 4.54 -1.17 -4.41
CA VAL A 36 5.84 -1.55 -3.81
C VAL A 36 6.09 -3.06 -3.95
N GLN A 37 5.07 -3.91 -3.77
CA GLN A 37 5.19 -5.35 -4.03
C GLN A 37 5.55 -5.63 -5.50
N ARG A 38 4.94 -4.91 -6.46
CA ARG A 38 5.29 -5.00 -7.89
C ARG A 38 6.72 -4.56 -8.19
N MET A 39 7.28 -3.65 -7.39
CA MET A 39 8.70 -3.26 -7.44
C MET A 39 9.64 -4.30 -6.81
N GLY A 40 9.13 -5.43 -6.32
CA GLY A 40 9.90 -6.46 -5.61
C GLY A 40 10.08 -6.19 -4.11
N GLY A 41 9.41 -5.17 -3.56
CA GLY A 41 9.58 -4.68 -2.19
C GLY A 41 8.81 -5.43 -1.11
N ASN A 42 8.37 -6.66 -1.35
CA ASN A 42 7.55 -7.48 -0.44
C ASN A 42 8.07 -7.50 1.03
N ARG A 43 9.41 -7.53 1.17
CA ARG A 43 10.09 -7.57 2.48
C ARG A 43 10.59 -6.21 2.98
N TRP A 44 10.47 -5.15 2.20
CA TRP A 44 10.90 -3.80 2.62
C TRP A 44 10.07 -3.30 3.81
N ASP A 45 10.60 -2.31 4.52
CA ASP A 45 9.93 -1.67 5.65
C ASP A 45 8.79 -0.73 5.16
N THR A 46 8.03 -0.13 6.08
CA THR A 46 6.87 0.71 5.71
C THR A 46 7.26 2.05 5.08
N SER A 47 8.47 2.55 5.33
CA SER A 47 9.00 3.75 4.67
C SER A 47 9.23 3.56 3.17
N SER A 48 9.20 2.31 2.68
CA SER A 48 9.31 1.96 1.26
C SER A 48 8.31 2.66 0.34
N LEU A 49 7.22 3.21 0.87
CA LEU A 49 6.31 4.08 0.10
C LEU A 49 7.05 5.25 -0.56
N ILE A 50 8.17 5.71 0.01
CA ILE A 50 9.02 6.75 -0.59
C ILE A 50 9.64 6.33 -1.92
N ALA A 51 9.87 5.02 -2.14
CA ALA A 51 10.45 4.51 -3.37
C ALA A 51 9.56 4.80 -4.59
N ARG A 52 8.25 4.94 -4.38
CA ARG A 52 7.30 5.31 -5.43
C ARG A 52 7.52 6.73 -5.95
N LEU A 53 7.96 7.66 -5.10
CA LEU A 53 8.27 9.04 -5.53
C LEU A 53 9.47 9.07 -6.46
N ASN A 54 10.48 8.24 -6.20
CA ASN A 54 11.68 8.13 -7.03
C ASN A 54 11.41 7.44 -8.37
N ASN A 55 10.44 6.54 -8.44
CA ASN A 55 10.03 5.89 -9.69
C ASN A 55 9.09 6.77 -10.54
N ALA A 56 8.24 7.60 -9.93
CA ALA A 56 7.35 8.52 -10.65
C ALA A 56 8.10 9.54 -11.54
N GLY A 57 9.40 9.79 -11.26
CA GLY A 57 10.26 10.61 -12.11
C GLY A 57 10.88 9.89 -13.31
N LYS A 58 10.91 8.55 -13.32
CA LYS A 58 11.55 7.76 -14.39
C LYS A 58 10.64 7.52 -15.59
N ASP A 59 9.32 7.51 -15.38
CA ASP A 59 8.33 7.34 -16.46
C ASP A 59 8.10 8.63 -17.28
N LYS A 60 8.70 9.75 -16.85
CA LYS A 60 8.63 11.06 -17.54
C LYS A 60 9.87 11.39 -18.38
N ALA A 61 10.82 10.47 -18.50
CA ALA A 61 12.07 10.63 -19.25
C ALA A 61 12.06 9.80 -20.54
#